data_AF-A0A2D5ZYP7-F1
#
_entry.id   AF-A0A2D5ZYP7-F1
#
_cell.length_a   1.000
_cell.length_b   1.000
_cell.length_c   1.000
_cell.angle_alpha   90.00
_cell.angle_beta   90.00
_cell.angle_gamma   90.00
#
_symmetry.space_group_name_H-M   'P 1'
#
loop_
_entity.id
_entity.type
_entity.pdbx_description
1 polymer ?
#
loop_
_entity_poly.entity_id
_entity_poly.type
_entity_poly.pdbx_seq_one_letter_code
_entity_poly.pdbx_strand_id
1 'polypeptide(L)' 'MEPKILFSACLLGQKVRYDGDDVLTDHPAIKEWTQKGLLISICPEVAGGLPVPRPPAEIQQ' A
#
# COMPACT_ATOMS: atom_id res chain seq x y z
N MET A 1 -13.01 8.52 -18.86
CA MET A 1 -12.79 7.66 -17.67
C MET A 1 -11.75 8.38 -16.82
N GLU A 2 -12.01 8.62 -15.54
CA GLU A 2 -11.02 9.26 -14.66
C GLU A 2 -9.83 8.31 -14.45
N PRO A 3 -8.58 8.82 -14.42
CA PRO A 3 -7.41 7.98 -14.20
C PRO A 3 -7.41 7.40 -12.78
N LYS A 4 -7.01 6.13 -12.65
CA LYS A 4 -6.85 5.46 -11.37
C LYS A 4 -5.45 5.64 -10.80
N ILE A 5 -5.34 5.58 -9.48
CA ILE A 5 -4.10 5.78 -8.71
C ILE A 5 -3.72 4.45 -8.06
N LEU A 6 -2.54 3.91 -8.38
CA LEU A 6 -1.95 2.82 -7.61
C LEU A 6 -1.42 3.38 -6.30
N PHE A 7 -1.84 2.79 -5.19
CA PHE A 7 -1.56 3.30 -3.86
C PHE A 7 -1.05 2.19 -2.94
N SER A 8 0.04 2.45 -2.22
CA SER A 8 0.65 1.47 -1.33
C SER A 8 -0.36 0.96 -0.31
N ALA A 9 -0.57 -0.36 -0.28
CA ALA A 9 -1.60 -1.01 0.52
C ALA A 9 -1.42 -0.78 2.03
N CYS A 10 -0.18 -0.68 2.52
CA CYS A 10 0.10 -0.36 3.92
C CYS A 10 -0.41 1.02 4.35
N LEU A 11 -0.44 2.01 3.44
CA LEU A 11 -0.98 3.35 3.73
C LEU A 11 -2.52 3.35 3.85
N LEU A 12 -3.18 2.32 3.31
CA LEU A 12 -4.63 2.10 3.42
C LEU A 12 -5.01 1.17 4.58
N GLY A 13 -4.06 0.87 5.48
CA GLY A 13 -4.32 0.03 6.66
C GLY A 13 -4.26 -1.48 6.40
N GLN A 14 -3.71 -1.92 5.25
CA GLN A 14 -3.44 -3.35 5.06
C GLN A 14 -2.14 -3.75 5.74
N LYS A 15 -2.18 -4.82 6.53
CA LYS A 15 -1.04 -5.36 7.28
C LYS A 15 -0.08 -6.13 6.38
N VAL A 16 0.65 -5.39 5.53
CA VAL A 16 1.52 -5.94 4.47
C VAL A 16 2.97 -5.47 4.58
N ARG A 17 3.31 -4.66 5.59
CA ARG A 17 4.70 -4.26 5.85
C ARG A 17 5.55 -5.46 6.22
N TYR A 18 6.86 -5.29 6.14
CA TYR A 18 7.83 -6.35 6.45
C TYR A 18 7.71 -6.86 7.91
N ASP A 19 7.29 -6.00 8.84
CA ASP A 19 7.06 -6.31 10.26
C ASP A 19 5.66 -6.86 10.56
N GLY A 20 4.81 -7.05 9.53
CA GLY A 20 3.44 -7.54 9.70
C GLY A 20 2.43 -6.48 10.13
N ASP A 21 2.82 -5.20 10.15
CA ASP A 21 1.93 -4.10 10.49
C ASP A 21 1.48 -3.31 9.25
N ASP A 22 0.74 -2.24 9.48
CA ASP A 22 0.36 -1.23 8.50
C ASP A 22 0.97 0.15 8.82
N VAL A 23 0.58 1.15 8.04
CA VAL A 23 0.86 2.56 8.32
C VAL A 23 -0.34 3.37 7.83
N LEU A 24 -1.51 3.08 8.40
CA LEU A 24 -2.75 3.77 8.03
C LEU A 24 -2.56 5.30 8.04
N THR A 25 -2.73 5.90 6.87
CA THR A 25 -2.57 7.34 6.68
C THR A 25 -3.93 8.00 6.63
N ASP A 26 -4.22 8.86 7.61
CA ASP A 26 -5.45 9.66 7.63
C ASP A 26 -5.23 10.99 6.90
N HIS A 27 -5.53 11.03 5.60
CA HIS A 27 -5.49 12.25 4.80
C HIS A 27 -6.82 12.50 4.06
N PRO A 28 -7.35 13.74 4.05
CA PRO A 28 -8.62 14.05 3.38
C PRO A 28 -8.67 13.62 1.91
N ALA A 29 -7.58 13.79 1.16
CA ALA A 29 -7.52 13.35 -0.23
C ALA A 29 -7.67 11.83 -0.40
N ILE A 30 -7.14 11.01 0.53
CA ILE A 30 -7.30 9.55 0.50
C ILE A 30 -8.78 9.20 0.67
N LYS A 31 -9.49 9.88 1.60
CA LYS A 31 -10.94 9.70 1.79
C LYS A 31 -11.71 10.06 0.52
N GLU A 32 -11.41 11.21 -0.09
CA GLU A 32 -12.04 11.65 -1.33
C GLU A 32 -11.82 10.66 -2.49
N TRP A 33 -10.57 10.24 -2.73
CA TRP A 33 -10.24 9.29 -3.80
C TRP A 33 -10.83 7.90 -3.57
N THR A 34 -10.94 7.47 -2.31
CA THR A 34 -11.62 6.23 -1.95
C THR A 34 -13.11 6.32 -2.29
N GLN A 35 -13.78 7.41 -1.91
CA GLN A 35 -15.20 7.64 -2.22
C GLN A 35 -15.47 7.68 -3.73
N LYS A 36 -14.53 8.23 -4.50
CA LYS A 36 -14.59 8.28 -5.98
C LYS A 36 -14.19 6.95 -6.65
N GLY A 37 -13.74 5.94 -5.90
CA GLY A 37 -13.29 4.66 -6.48
C GLY A 37 -12.02 4.77 -7.34
N LEU A 38 -11.18 5.79 -7.09
CA LEU A 38 -9.98 6.06 -7.88
C LEU A 38 -8.76 5.27 -7.42
N LEU A 39 -8.77 4.77 -6.18
CA LEU A 39 -7.62 4.06 -5.61
C LEU A 39 -7.62 2.58 -5.97
N ILE A 40 -6.47 2.10 -6.42
CA ILE A 40 -6.14 0.69 -6.57
C ILE A 40 -5.04 0.36 -5.56
N SER A 41 -5.38 -0.43 -4.56
CA SER A 41 -4.45 -0.82 -3.50
C SER A 41 -3.46 -1.88 -3.99
N ILE A 42 -2.16 -1.70 -3.69
CA ILE A 42 -1.12 -2.66 -4.07
C ILE A 42 0.04 -2.69 -3.06
N CYS A 43 0.57 -3.89 -2.79
CA CYS A 43 1.88 -4.08 -2.18
C CYS A 43 2.79 -4.79 -3.19
N PRO A 44 3.80 -4.12 -3.77
CA PRO A 44 4.66 -4.75 -4.78
C PRO A 44 5.40 -5.99 -4.27
N GLU A 45 5.82 -5.99 -3.01
CA GLU A 45 6.55 -7.10 -2.39
C GLU A 45 5.69 -8.36 -2.25
N VAL A 46 4.45 -8.21 -1.77
CA VAL A 46 3.49 -9.34 -1.66
C VAL A 46 3.03 -9.80 -3.03
N ALA A 47 2.75 -8.88 -3.96
CA ALA A 47 2.42 -9.22 -5.34
C ALA A 47 3.58 -9.95 -6.05
N GLY A 48 4.83 -9.65 -5.66
CA GLY A 48 6.03 -10.35 -6.08
C GLY A 48 6.29 -11.67 -5.36
N GLY A 49 5.45 -12.07 -4.41
CA GLY A 49 5.52 -13.36 -3.73
C GLY A 49 6.26 -13.36 -2.38
N LEU A 50 6.68 -12.21 -1.85
CA LEU A 50 7.28 -12.16 -0.52
C LEU A 50 6.22 -12.34 0.58
N PRO A 51 6.54 -13.07 1.67
CA PRO A 51 5.60 -13.26 2.77
C PRO A 51 5.44 -12.01 3.63
N VAL A 52 4.49 -12.07 4.56
CA VAL A 52 4.32 -11.13 5.66
C VAL A 52 4.29 -11.94 6.96
N PRO A 53 5.20 -11.71 7.93
CA PRO A 53 6.34 -10.78 7.90
C PRO A 53 7.48 -11.29 6.99
N ARG A 54 8.47 -10.42 6.75
CA ARG A 54 9.70 -10.69 6.00
C ARG A 54 10.87 -9.84 6.52
N PRO A 55 12.14 -10.22 6.29
CA PRO A 55 13.29 -9.40 6.70
C PRO A 55 13.29 -8.02 6.02
N PRO A 56 13.82 -6.97 6.67
CA PRO A 56 14.06 -5.69 6.00
C PRO A 56 15.06 -5.86 4.85
N ALA A 57 14.91 -5.05 3.81
CA ALA A 57 15.76 -5.07 2.62
C ALA A 57 16.06 -3.63 2.16
N GLU A 58 17.28 -3.42 1.66
CA GLU A 58 17.75 -2.16 1.11
C GLU A 58 18.39 -2.41 -0.26
N ILE A 59 18.20 -1.48 -1.22
CA ILE A 59 18.85 -1.55 -2.53
C ILE A 59 20.33 -1.22 -2.35
N GLN A 60 21.22 -2.08 -2.87
CA GLN A 60 22.65 -1.79 -2.94
C GLN A 60 22.92 -0.91 -4.17
N GLN A 61 23.61 0.21 -3.96
CA GLN A 61 24.00 1.15 -5.03
C GLN A 61 25.34 0.78 -5.66
#